data_AF-A0A535FN92-F1
#
_entry.id   AF-A0A535FN92-F1
#
_cell.length_a   1.000
_cell.length_b   1.000
_cell.length_c   1.000
_cell.angle_alpha   90.00
_cell.angle_beta   90.00
_cell.angle_gamma   90.00
#
_symmetry.space_group_name_H-M   'P 1'
#
loop_
_entity.id
_entity.type
_entity.pdbx_description
1 polymer ?
#
loop_
_entity_poly.entity_id
_entity_poly.type
_entity_poly.pdbx_seq_one_letter_code
_entity_poly.pdbx_strand_id
1 'polypeptide(L)' 'HVLRGVGYDPAKYRGFAFGIGPERVAILRHTIEEIRLFSANDLRFLKQF' A
#
# COMPACT_ATOMS: atom_id res chain seq x y z
N HIS A 1 12.14 -14.62 -14.06
CA HIS A 1 12.92 -13.50 -13.51
C HIS A 1 12.32 -12.21 -14.04
N VAL A 2 11.74 -11.38 -13.17
CA VAL A 2 11.10 -10.10 -13.55
C VAL A 2 12.04 -9.25 -14.40
N LEU A 3 13.31 -9.15 -13.99
CA LEU A 3 14.34 -8.43 -14.74
C LEU A 3 14.55 -8.98 -16.16
N ARG A 4 14.57 -10.31 -16.37
CA ARG A 4 14.64 -10.88 -17.72
C ARG A 4 13.40 -10.60 -18.56
N GLY A 5 12.22 -10.52 -17.93
CA GLY A 5 10.96 -10.22 -18.61
C GLY A 5 10.84 -8.78 -19.11
N VAL A 6 11.67 -7.87 -18.59
CA VAL A 6 11.77 -6.46 -19.02
C VAL A 6 13.11 -6.14 -19.70
N GLY A 7 13.86 -7.16 -20.13
CA GLY A 7 15.09 -6.99 -20.92
C GLY A 7 16.38 -6.71 -20.13
N TYR A 8 16.37 -6.81 -18.80
CA TYR A 8 17.55 -6.62 -17.96
C TYR A 8 18.23 -7.95 -17.61
N ASP A 9 19.57 -7.99 -17.73
CA ASP A 9 20.39 -9.12 -17.29
C ASP A 9 20.51 -9.16 -15.75
N PRO A 10 19.94 -10.18 -15.07
CA PRO A 10 19.98 -10.29 -13.63
C PRO A 10 21.36 -10.65 -13.05
N ALA A 11 22.35 -11.01 -13.87
CA ALA A 11 23.75 -11.20 -13.41
C ALA A 11 24.47 -9.86 -13.22
N LYS A 12 24.08 -8.85 -14.01
CA LYS A 12 24.64 -7.49 -13.95
C LYS A 12 23.82 -6.57 -13.04
N TYR A 13 22.51 -6.78 -12.95
CA TYR A 13 21.59 -5.91 -12.23
C TYR A 13 20.78 -6.66 -11.17
N ARG A 14 20.68 -6.07 -9.98
CA ARG A 14 19.84 -6.56 -8.88
C ARG A 14 18.70 -5.57 -8.64
N GLY A 15 17.53 -6.08 -8.27
CA GLY A 15 16.35 -5.25 -7.99
C GLY A 15 15.82 -5.48 -6.58
N PHE A 16 15.29 -4.41 -5.98
CA PHE A 16 14.51 -4.44 -4.75
C PHE A 16 13.15 -3.80 -5.02
N ALA A 17 12.08 -4.37 -4.50
CA ALA A 17 10.74 -3.82 -4.60
C ALA A 17 10.06 -3.94 -3.24
N PHE A 18 9.34 -2.90 -2.85
CA PHE A 18 8.47 -2.90 -1.68
C PHE A 18 7.12 -2.30 -2.06
N GLY A 19 6.07 -2.79 -1.43
CA GLY A 19 4.72 -2.27 -1.56
C GLY A 19 4.16 -2.05 -0.16
N ILE A 20 3.63 -0.86 0.08
CA ILE A 20 2.95 -0.53 1.33
C ILE A 20 1.54 -0.07 0.95
N GLY A 21 0.54 -0.74 1.52
CA GLY A 21 -0.85 -0.31 1.39
C GLY A 21 -1.10 0.93 2.25
N PRO A 22 -1.53 2.06 1.67
CA PRO A 22 -1.79 3.29 2.43
C PRO A 22 -2.81 3.08 3.55
N GLU A 23 -3.76 2.17 3.36
CA GLU A 23 -4.78 1.78 4.35
C GLU A 23 -4.14 1.20 5.62
N ARG A 24 -3.11 0.37 5.45
CA ARG A 24 -2.40 -0.28 6.57
C ARG A 24 -1.59 0.74 7.39
N VAL A 25 -1.03 1.76 6.73
CA VAL A 25 -0.28 2.85 7.39
C VAL A 25 -1.23 3.76 8.15
N ALA A 26 -2.40 4.08 7.57
CA ALA A 26 -3.41 4.90 8.22
C ALA A 26 -3.95 4.25 9.50
N ILE A 27 -4.23 2.94 9.47
CA ILE A 27 -4.70 2.17 10.63
C ILE A 27 -3.69 2.22 11.79
N LEU A 28 -2.42 1.99 11.49
CA LEU A 28 -1.35 1.99 12.51
C LEU A 28 -1.08 3.39 13.07
N ARG A 29 -1.19 4.44 12.25
CA ARG A 29 -0.92 5.83 12.68
C ARG A 29 -2.07 6.45 13.48
N HIS A 30 -3.31 6.06 13.19
CA HIS A 30 -4.49 6.69 13.77
C HIS A 30 -5.22 5.81 14.79
N THR A 31 -4.66 4.64 15.16
CA THR A 31 -5.30 3.67 16.08
C THR A 31 -6.74 3.36 15.68
N ILE A 32 -6.99 3.30 14.36
CA ILE A 32 -8.32 3.04 13.82
C ILE A 32 -8.53 1.53 13.96
N GLU A 33 -9.25 1.11 15.00
CA GLU A 33 -9.52 -0.31 15.29
C GLU A 33 -10.29 -1.02 14.15
N GLU A 34 -10.98 -0.26 13.29
CA GLU A 34 -11.92 -0.80 12.32
C GLU A 34 -11.66 -0.31 10.89
N ILE A 35 -11.02 -1.18 10.09
CA ILE A 35 -10.82 -0.99 8.64
C ILE A 35 -12.14 -0.83 7.88
N ARG A 36 -13.26 -1.25 8.47
CA ARG A 36 -14.61 -1.17 7.92
C ARG A 36 -15.11 0.27 7.73
N LEU A 37 -14.50 1.25 8.39
CA LEU A 37 -14.81 2.68 8.15
C LEU A 37 -14.37 3.16 6.77
N PHE A 38 -13.32 2.58 6.19
CA PHE A 38 -12.85 2.95 4.85
C PHE A 38 -13.73 2.38 3.72
N SER A 39 -14.45 1.29 3.95
CA SER A 39 -15.30 0.64 2.94
C SER A 39 -16.76 1.10 2.97
N ALA A 40 -17.17 1.86 3.99
CA ALA A 40 -18.59 2.16 4.22
C ALA A 40 -19.12 3.41 3.48
N ASN A 41 -18.28 4.20 2.78
CA ASN A 41 -18.71 5.45 2.11
C ASN A 41 -19.60 6.35 3.00
N ASP A 42 -19.35 6.34 4.31
CA ASP A 42 -20.16 7.09 5.27
C ASP A 42 -19.64 8.53 5.34
N LEU A 43 -20.51 9.48 4.99
CA LEU A 43 -20.26 10.92 5.01
C LEU A 43 -19.81 11.44 6.39
N ARG A 44 -20.02 10.68 7.47
CA ARG A 44 -19.52 11.00 8.81
C ARG A 44 -18.00 10.89 8.93
N PHE A 45 -17.34 10.07 8.12
CA PHE A 45 -15.89 9.90 8.09
C PHE A 45 -15.19 11.05 7.32
N LEU A 46 -15.77 11.49 6.20
CA LEU A 46 -15.22 12.59 5.37
C LEU A 46 -15.22 13.96 6.08
N LYS A 47 -15.98 14.11 7.16
CA LYS A 47 -16.05 15.35 7.95
C LYS A 47 -14.92 15.51 8.99
N GLN A 48 -14.12 14.47 9.20
CA GLN A 48 -13.07 14.45 10.23
C GLN A 48 -11.67 14.77 9.66
N PHE A 49 -11.59 15.05 8.36
CA PHE A 49 -10.38 15.46 7.66
C PHE A 49 -10.59 16.82 6.99
#